data_AF-A0AAD1B1H8-F1
#
_entry.id   AF-A0AAD1B1H8-F1
#
_cell.length_a   1.000
_cell.length_b   1.000
_cell.length_c   1.000
_cell.angle_alpha   90.00
_cell.angle_beta   90.00
_cell.angle_gamma   90.00
#
_symmetry.space_group_name_H-M   'P 1'
#
loop_
_entity.id
_entity.type
_entity.pdbx_description
1 polymer ?
#
loop_
_entity_poly.entity_id
_entity_poly.type
_entity_poly.pdbx_seq_one_letter_code
_entity_poly.pdbx_strand_id
1 'polypeptide(L)'
;MARPFEKLPAGAKTHLEAMANNGLLSESAAATALGMPLDQFRNVIANHKPSQQIWDNALAVERDQLLAALYNKAVDGDTKAAQTLLAVRHGMSEKQPQGNSERVSVVFNLPAAMDPAEYAKAVKVEQERLPGGS
;
A
#
# COMPACT_ATOMS: atom_id res chain seq x y z
N MET A 1 39.73 16.64 -17.06
CA MET A 1 38.70 16.24 -16.08
C MET A 1 37.49 17.15 -16.28
N ALA A 2 36.34 16.61 -16.69
CA ALA A 2 35.11 17.38 -16.77
C ALA A 2 34.69 17.79 -15.34
N ARG A 3 34.20 19.03 -15.16
CA ARG A 3 33.74 19.51 -13.84
C ARG A 3 32.63 18.58 -13.33
N PRO A 4 32.65 18.17 -12.05
CA PRO A 4 31.54 17.44 -11.45
C PRO A 4 30.23 18.21 -11.64
N PHE A 5 29.14 17.50 -11.91
CA PHE A 5 27.83 18.12 -11.96
C PHE A 5 27.41 18.45 -10.52
N GLU A 6 27.16 19.73 -10.24
CA GLU A 6 26.66 20.17 -8.92
C GLU A 6 25.13 20.30 -8.91
N LYS A 7 24.52 20.52 -10.08
CA LYS A 7 23.09 20.69 -10.26
C LYS A 7 22.62 20.11 -11.60
N LEU A 8 21.32 19.85 -11.72
CA LEU A 8 20.73 19.42 -12.98
C LEU A 8 20.88 20.53 -14.05
N PRO A 9 21.05 20.15 -15.33
CA PRO A 9 21.10 21.10 -16.45
C PRO A 9 19.84 21.99 -16.52
N ALA A 10 19.99 23.17 -17.10
CA ALA A 10 18.84 24.02 -17.41
C ALA A 10 17.89 23.28 -18.36
N GLY A 11 16.58 23.33 -18.06
CA GLY A 11 15.57 22.59 -18.84
C GLY A 11 15.39 21.11 -18.44
N ALA A 12 16.19 20.59 -17.50
CA ALA A 12 16.03 19.22 -17.01
C ALA A 12 14.63 18.94 -16.46
N LYS A 13 14.02 19.93 -15.79
CA LYS A 13 12.64 19.84 -15.30
C LYS A 13 11.67 19.45 -16.42
N THR A 14 11.61 20.24 -17.49
CA THR A 14 10.69 20.03 -18.60
C THR A 14 10.93 18.70 -19.30
N HIS A 15 12.20 18.31 -19.47
CA HIS A 15 12.55 17.03 -20.08
C HIS A 15 12.14 15.83 -19.21
N LEU A 16 12.39 15.88 -17.90
CA LEU A 16 12.02 14.81 -16.98
C LEU A 16 10.50 14.69 -16.84
N GLU A 17 9.78 15.82 -16.78
CA GLU A 17 8.30 15.82 -16.78
C GLU A 17 7.73 15.27 -18.10
N ALA A 18 8.33 15.59 -19.25
CA ALA A 18 7.93 15.03 -20.53
C ALA A 18 8.18 13.51 -20.60
N MET A 19 9.29 13.02 -20.03
CA MET A 19 9.56 11.59 -19.93
C MET A 19 8.60 10.88 -18.98
N ALA A 20 8.28 11.52 -17.84
CA ALA A 20 7.32 11.02 -16.86
C ALA A 20 5.92 10.85 -17.46
N ASN A 21 5.45 11.82 -18.25
CA ASN A 21 4.16 11.75 -18.94
C ASN A 21 4.05 10.58 -19.93
N ASN A 22 5.18 10.10 -20.46
CA ASN A 22 5.23 8.97 -21.37
C ASN A 22 5.49 7.62 -20.66
N GLY A 23 5.68 7.62 -19.34
CA GLY A 23 5.98 6.41 -18.56
C GLY A 23 7.34 5.78 -18.87
N LEU A 24 8.31 6.59 -19.33
CA LEU A 24 9.67 6.15 -19.69
C LEU A 24 10.72 6.61 -18.67
N LEU A 25 10.29 7.02 -17.47
CA LEU A 25 11.21 7.60 -16.50
C LEU A 25 11.94 6.46 -15.77
N SER A 26 13.25 6.39 -16.00
CA SER A 26 14.15 5.54 -15.20
C SER A 26 15.41 6.35 -14.91
N GLU A 27 16.11 6.05 -13.82
CA GLU A 27 17.32 6.80 -13.45
C GLU A 27 18.37 6.78 -14.57
N SER A 28 18.54 5.63 -15.24
CA SER A 28 19.46 5.48 -16.37
C SER A 28 19.00 6.28 -17.58
N ALA A 29 17.72 6.18 -17.96
CA ALA A 29 17.19 6.93 -19.10
C ALA A 29 17.21 8.44 -18.85
N ALA A 30 16.91 8.88 -17.62
CA ALA A 30 16.99 10.28 -17.20
C ALA A 30 18.44 10.79 -17.27
N ALA A 31 19.41 10.03 -16.75
CA ALA A 31 20.83 10.39 -16.82
C ALA A 31 21.30 10.49 -18.29
N THR A 32 20.94 9.52 -19.13
CA THR A 32 21.25 9.53 -20.57
C THR A 32 20.60 10.72 -21.28
N ALA A 33 19.32 11.00 -21.03
CA ALA A 33 18.60 12.11 -21.63
C ALA A 33 19.19 13.48 -21.26
N LEU A 34 19.73 13.59 -20.04
CA LEU A 34 20.38 14.80 -19.55
C LEU A 34 21.88 14.87 -19.91
N GLY A 35 22.40 13.88 -20.64
CA GLY A 35 23.80 13.83 -21.07
C GLY A 35 24.79 13.68 -19.91
N MET A 36 24.37 13.08 -18.79
CA MET A 36 25.21 12.90 -17.61
C MET A 36 25.41 11.42 -17.23
N PRO A 37 26.54 11.07 -16.60
CA PRO A 37 26.73 9.73 -16.04
C PRO A 37 25.72 9.45 -14.92
N LEU A 38 25.27 8.20 -14.81
CA LEU A 38 24.32 7.76 -13.77
C LEU A 38 24.81 8.06 -12.34
N ASP A 39 26.09 7.84 -12.08
CA ASP A 39 26.67 8.11 -10.76
C ASP A 39 26.64 9.60 -10.40
N GLN A 40 26.86 10.48 -11.39
CA GLN A 40 26.76 11.92 -11.20
C GLN A 40 25.31 12.36 -11.02
N PHE A 41 24.37 11.77 -11.76
CA PHE A 41 22.93 12.04 -11.57
C PHE A 41 22.48 11.70 -10.15
N ARG A 42 22.83 10.50 -9.65
CA ARG A 42 22.53 10.08 -8.27
C ARG A 42 23.17 11.01 -7.25
N ASN A 43 24.42 11.42 -7.47
CA ASN A 43 25.14 12.32 -6.59
C ASN A 43 24.50 13.72 -6.55
N VAL A 44 24.04 14.24 -7.70
CA VAL A 44 23.34 15.53 -7.80
C VAL A 44 22.00 15.48 -7.07
N ILE A 45 21.22 14.42 -7.24
CA ILE A 45 19.94 14.25 -6.54
C ILE A 45 20.16 14.14 -5.03
N ALA A 46 21.19 13.42 -4.59
CA ALA A 46 21.48 13.26 -3.16
C ALA A 46 21.94 14.57 -2.48
N ASN A 47 22.75 15.39 -3.16
CA ASN A 47 23.40 16.55 -2.55
C ASN A 47 22.70 17.89 -2.82
N HIS A 48 21.90 17.99 -3.89
CA HIS A 48 21.27 19.26 -4.29
C HIS A 48 19.75 19.18 -4.14
N LYS A 49 19.21 19.69 -3.02
CA LYS A 49 17.78 19.66 -2.69
C LYS A 49 16.85 20.17 -3.81
N PRO A 50 17.15 21.26 -4.54
CA PRO A 50 16.29 21.69 -5.65
C PRO A 50 16.25 20.68 -6.80
N SER A 51 17.36 19.99 -7.09
CA SER A 51 17.39 18.93 -8.10
C SER A 51 16.56 17.72 -7.66
N GLN A 52 16.66 17.38 -6.37
CA GLN A 52 15.86 16.31 -5.77
C GLN A 52 14.37 16.59 -5.91
N GLN A 53 13.91 17.80 -5.61
CA GLN A 53 12.51 18.18 -5.75
C GLN A 53 12.00 18.05 -7.19
N ILE A 54 12.83 18.41 -8.18
CA ILE A 54 12.47 18.25 -9.61
C ILE A 54 12.30 16.77 -9.95
N TRP A 55 13.20 15.92 -9.44
CA TRP A 55 13.13 14.48 -9.64
C TRP A 55 11.90 13.85 -8.96
N ASP A 56 11.65 14.21 -7.71
CA ASP A 56 10.49 13.72 -6.95
C ASP A 56 9.17 14.12 -7.61
N ASN A 57 9.08 15.35 -8.14
CA ASN A 57 7.92 15.81 -8.89
C ASN A 57 7.72 15.01 -10.19
N ALA A 58 8.80 14.72 -10.92
CA ALA A 58 8.72 13.90 -12.13
C ALA A 58 8.26 12.47 -11.80
N LEU A 59 8.75 11.86 -10.71
CA LEU A 59 8.28 10.55 -10.24
C LEU A 59 6.81 10.57 -9.82
N ALA A 60 6.34 11.65 -9.20
CA ALA A 60 4.92 11.81 -8.87
C ALA A 60 4.03 11.82 -10.13
N VAL A 61 4.43 12.59 -11.15
CA VAL A 61 3.73 12.64 -12.44
C VAL A 61 3.68 11.26 -13.11
N GLU A 62 4.81 10.54 -13.12
CA GLU A 62 4.84 9.19 -13.70
C GLU A 62 3.91 8.23 -12.95
N ARG A 63 3.90 8.28 -11.60
CA ARG A 63 3.02 7.44 -10.78
C ARG A 63 1.54 7.70 -11.08
N ASP A 64 1.15 8.96 -11.18
CA ASP A 64 -0.23 9.33 -11.50
C ASP A 64 -0.61 8.81 -12.88
N GLN A 65 0.30 8.90 -13.85
CA GLN A 65 0.03 8.44 -15.20
C GLN A 65 -0.03 6.91 -15.33
N LEU A 66 0.84 6.19 -14.62
CA LEU A 66 0.79 4.74 -14.53
C LEU A 66 -0.50 4.27 -13.85
N LEU A 67 -0.94 4.98 -12.80
CA LEU A 67 -2.19 4.68 -12.11
C LEU A 67 -3.40 4.91 -13.02
N ALA A 68 -3.42 6.01 -13.79
CA ALA A 68 -4.48 6.29 -14.76
C ALA A 68 -4.54 5.21 -15.86
N ALA A 69 -3.38 4.80 -16.38
CA ALA A 69 -3.31 3.72 -17.39
C ALA A 69 -3.78 2.37 -16.83
N LEU A 70 -3.40 2.04 -15.59
CA LEU A 70 -3.87 0.84 -14.89
C LEU A 70 -5.39 0.86 -14.66
N TYR A 71 -5.92 2.02 -14.26
CA TYR A 71 -7.35 2.20 -14.06
C TYR A 71 -8.14 1.96 -15.35
N ASN A 72 -7.69 2.55 -16.47
CA ASN A 72 -8.33 2.35 -17.77
C ASN A 72 -8.34 0.87 -18.16
N LYS A 73 -7.20 0.17 -18.01
CA LYS A 73 -7.13 -1.29 -18.27
C LYS A 73 -8.06 -2.10 -17.37
N ALA A 74 -8.19 -1.73 -16.11
CA ALA A 74 -9.10 -2.40 -15.19
C ALA A 74 -10.57 -2.20 -15.58
N VAL A 75 -10.93 -1.00 -16.06
CA VAL A 75 -12.27 -0.70 -16.60
C VAL A 75 -12.55 -1.48 -17.88
N ASP A 76 -11.54 -1.66 -18.73
CA ASP A 76 -11.63 -2.46 -19.98
C ASP A 76 -11.74 -3.98 -19.72
N GLY A 77 -11.70 -4.41 -18.46
CA GLY A 77 -11.93 -5.79 -18.05
C GLY A 77 -10.67 -6.61 -17.75
N ASP A 78 -9.49 -5.98 -17.68
CA ASP A 78 -8.28 -6.67 -17.23
C ASP A 78 -8.35 -6.95 -15.71
N THR A 79 -8.60 -8.22 -15.38
CA THR A 79 -8.75 -8.69 -13.99
C THR A 79 -7.46 -8.56 -13.19
N LYS A 80 -6.29 -8.62 -13.83
CA LYS A 80 -5.00 -8.43 -13.14
C LYS A 80 -4.82 -6.98 -12.74
N ALA A 81 -5.11 -6.04 -13.64
CA ALA A 81 -5.04 -4.61 -13.33
C ALA A 81 -6.00 -4.25 -12.17
N ALA A 82 -7.22 -4.79 -12.19
CA ALA A 82 -8.18 -4.61 -11.10
C ALA A 82 -7.67 -5.19 -9.76
N GLN A 83 -7.10 -6.39 -9.78
CA GLN A 83 -6.49 -7.00 -8.59
C GLN A 83 -5.33 -6.16 -8.05
N THR A 84 -4.45 -5.65 -8.91
CA THR A 84 -3.33 -4.78 -8.51
C THR A 84 -3.83 -3.47 -7.90
N LEU A 85 -4.84 -2.83 -8.47
CA LEU A 85 -5.42 -1.62 -7.88
C LEU A 85 -6.06 -1.88 -6.52
N LEU A 86 -6.75 -3.02 -6.37
CA LEU A 86 -7.36 -3.42 -5.10
C LEU A 86 -6.31 -3.73 -4.03
N ALA A 87 -5.23 -4.40 -4.43
CA ALA A 87 -4.06 -4.68 -3.61
C ALA A 87 -3.38 -3.39 -3.09
N VAL A 88 -3.20 -2.40 -3.97
CA VAL A 88 -2.62 -1.10 -3.59
C VAL A 88 -3.55 -0.33 -2.65
N ARG A 89 -4.87 -0.37 -2.87
CA ARG A 89 -5.86 0.38 -2.05
C ARG A 89 -6.06 -0.20 -0.66
N HIS A 90 -6.12 -1.51 -0.54
CA HIS A 90 -6.51 -2.19 0.69
C HIS A 90 -5.34 -2.88 1.40
N GLY A 91 -4.16 -2.92 0.77
CA GLY A 91 -3.08 -3.83 1.15
C GLY A 91 -3.44 -5.25 0.76
N MET A 92 -2.60 -5.89 -0.05
CA MET A 92 -2.78 -7.31 -0.37
C MET A 92 -2.43 -8.12 0.88
N SER A 93 -3.44 -8.47 1.68
CA SER A 93 -3.28 -9.48 2.71
C SER A 93 -3.43 -10.84 2.04
N GLU A 94 -2.35 -11.37 1.51
CA GLU A 94 -2.24 -12.82 1.29
C GLU A 94 -2.18 -13.47 2.68
N LYS A 95 -3.35 -13.62 3.32
CA LYS A 95 -3.48 -14.50 4.49
C LYS A 95 -3.33 -15.93 4.00
N GLN A 96 -2.12 -16.32 3.65
CA GLN A 96 -1.69 -17.67 3.93
C GLN A 96 -1.50 -17.70 5.45
N PRO A 97 -2.25 -18.50 6.22
CA PRO A 97 -2.10 -18.56 7.67
C PRO A 97 -0.75 -19.21 7.99
N GLN A 98 0.31 -18.41 7.94
CA GLN A 98 1.62 -18.74 8.46
C GLN A 98 1.75 -18.10 9.83
N GLY A 99 1.75 -18.97 10.84
CA GLY A 99 1.84 -18.60 12.24
C GLY A 99 0.77 -19.37 13.01
N ASN A 100 1.20 -20.19 13.96
CA ASN A 100 0.34 -20.82 14.95
C ASN A 100 -0.57 -19.75 15.57
N SER A 101 -1.76 -19.56 15.01
CA SER A 101 -2.88 -19.07 15.79
C SER A 101 -3.03 -20.09 16.90
N GLU A 102 -2.69 -19.73 18.14
CA GLU A 102 -3.16 -20.45 19.31
C GLU A 102 -4.66 -20.66 19.09
N ARG A 103 -5.02 -21.86 18.64
CA ARG A 103 -6.41 -22.26 18.49
C ARG A 103 -6.90 -22.33 19.92
N VAL A 104 -7.51 -21.25 20.40
CA VAL A 104 -8.42 -21.34 21.53
C VAL A 104 -9.54 -22.27 21.07
N SER A 105 -9.33 -23.55 21.34
CA SER A 105 -10.29 -24.61 21.14
C SER A 105 -11.38 -24.40 22.18
N VAL A 106 -12.41 -23.63 21.83
CA VAL A 106 -13.62 -23.55 22.63
C VAL A 106 -14.35 -24.88 22.45
N VAL A 107 -14.13 -25.81 23.38
CA VAL A 107 -14.87 -27.07 23.46
C VAL A 107 -16.23 -26.75 24.06
N PHE A 108 -17.28 -26.77 23.25
CA PHE A 108 -18.64 -26.67 23.72
C PHE A 108 -19.05 -28.02 24.34
N ASN A 109 -18.88 -28.17 25.65
CA ASN A 109 -19.50 -29.27 26.38
C ASN A 109 -21.00 -28.99 26.48
N LEU A 110 -21.75 -29.42 25.47
CA LEU A 110 -23.20 -29.47 25.55
C LEU A 110 -23.58 -30.47 26.66
N PRO A 111 -24.32 -30.07 27.70
CA PRO A 111 -24.86 -31.02 28.66
C PRO A 111 -25.77 -32.00 27.92
N ALA A 112 -25.77 -33.26 28.36
CA ALA A 112 -26.65 -34.29 27.82
C ALA A 112 -28.10 -33.76 27.80
N ALA A 113 -28.85 -34.10 26.75
CA ALA A 113 -30.21 -33.60 26.54
C ALA A 113 -31.05 -33.79 27.82
N MET A 114 -31.29 -32.69 28.54
CA MET A 114 -32.18 -32.67 29.69
C MET A 114 -33.62 -32.78 29.22
N ASP A 115 -34.45 -33.44 30.01
CA ASP A 115 -35.89 -33.50 29.76
C ASP A 115 -36.48 -32.06 29.85
N PRO A 116 -37.41 -31.67 28.96
CA PRO A 116 -38.00 -30.33 28.93
C PRO A 116 -38.55 -29.85 30.29
N ALA A 117 -39.00 -30.78 31.15
CA ALA A 117 -39.50 -30.45 32.48
C ALA A 117 -38.40 -29.93 33.43
N GLU A 118 -37.16 -30.42 33.29
CA GLU A 118 -36.04 -29.98 34.12
C GLU A 118 -35.47 -28.63 33.66
N TYR A 119 -35.48 -28.38 32.35
CA TYR A 119 -35.05 -27.10 31.78
C TYR A 119 -35.93 -25.93 32.28
N ALA A 120 -37.25 -26.15 32.39
CA ALA A 120 -38.19 -25.15 32.89
C ALA A 120 -37.97 -24.79 34.38
N LYS A 121 -37.37 -25.67 35.18
CA LYS A 121 -37.03 -25.39 36.59
C LYS A 121 -35.75 -24.58 36.72
N ALA A 122 -34.76 -24.80 35.86
CA ALA A 122 -33.48 -24.09 35.90
C ALA A 122 -33.58 -22.61 35.48
N VAL A 123 -34.59 -22.25 34.67
CA VAL A 123 -34.78 -20.88 34.15
C VAL A 123 -35.50 -19.96 35.14
N LYS A 124 -36.03 -20.47 36.27
CA LYS A 124 -36.54 -19.61 37.35
C LYS A 124 -35.38 -19.01 38.14
N VAL A 125 -34.79 -17.98 37.56
CA VAL A 125 -33.83 -17.08 38.20
C VAL A 125 -34.52 -16.43 39.40
N GLU A 126 -34.14 -16.80 40.63
CA GLU A 126 -34.33 -15.95 41.79
C GLU A 126 -33.52 -14.66 41.54
N GLN A 127 -34.22 -13.56 41.27
CA GLN A 127 -33.60 -12.25 41.31
C GLN A 127 -33.26 -11.94 42.76
N GLU A 128 -32.02 -12.24 43.14
CA GLU A 128 -31.46 -11.82 44.42
C GLU A 128 -31.35 -10.29 44.43
N ARG A 129 -32.16 -9.65 45.29
CA ARG A 129 -32.19 -8.20 45.47
C ARG A 129 -30.94 -7.78 46.23
N LEU A 130 -29.98 -7.16 45.54
CA LEU A 130 -28.77 -6.62 46.17
C LEU A 130 -29.13 -5.58 47.28
N PRO A 131 -28.54 -5.67 48.49
CA PRO A 131 -28.81 -4.73 49.57
C PRO A 131 -28.03 -3.42 49.38
N GLY A 132 -28.72 -2.28 49.32
CA GLY A 132 -28.10 -0.96 49.50
C GLY A 132 -28.20 0.06 48.36
N GLY A 133 -29.16 -0.05 47.43
CA GLY A 133 -29.44 1.01 46.46
C GLY A 133 -30.41 2.05 47.01
N SER A 134 -29.90 3.04 47.77
CA SER A 134 -30.56 4.32 48.04
C SER A 134 -30.06 5.39 47.08
#